data_AF-A0A7J4UDV1-F1
#
_entry.id   AF-A0A7J4UDV1-F1
#
_cell.length_a   1.000
_cell.length_b   1.000
_cell.length_c   1.000
_cell.angle_alpha   90.00
_cell.angle_beta   90.00
_cell.angle_gamma   90.00
#
_symmetry.space_group_name_H-M   'P 1'
#
loop_
_entity.id
_entity.type
_entity.pdbx_description
1 polymer ?
#
loop_
_entity_poly.entity_id
_entity_poly.type
_entity_poly.pdbx_seq_one_letter_code
_entity_poly.pdbx_strand_id
1 'polypeptide(L)'
;MLFLIPIIAFMGFISGYLLKKYIPEEQKEAKPYLFWAEKILLSLLLFFLLYTSFSLSLFSLIFFCAGIVLGFFLQEIYLSLGIALLGLDFLPSVFVFILGLVKGEKHILKNALFFFLPFLLLLLPLPSKYTTLFAAGGICIYILRGKKK
;
A
#
# COMPACT_ATOMS: atom_id res chain seq x y z
N MET A 1 -2.62 -19.98 8.03
CA MET A 1 -2.60 -18.65 8.70
C MET A 1 -2.07 -17.54 7.81
N LEU A 2 -0.95 -17.71 7.10
CA LEU A 2 -0.37 -16.65 6.22
C LEU A 2 -1.34 -16.10 5.15
N PHE A 3 -2.23 -16.94 4.59
CA PHE A 3 -3.24 -16.51 3.62
C PHE A 3 -4.34 -15.58 4.18
N LEU A 4 -4.48 -15.47 5.50
CA LEU A 4 -5.42 -14.53 6.12
C LEU A 4 -4.84 -13.13 6.21
N ILE A 5 -3.52 -12.98 6.11
CA ILE A 5 -2.82 -11.69 6.27
C ILE A 5 -3.33 -10.62 5.29
N PRO A 6 -3.47 -10.91 3.97
CA PRO A 6 -4.03 -9.94 3.03
C PRO A 6 -5.47 -9.55 3.34
N ILE A 7 -6.28 -10.51 3.80
CA ILE A 7 -7.68 -10.28 4.15
C ILE A 7 -7.77 -9.36 5.36
N ILE A 8 -6.98 -9.64 6.40
CA ILE A 8 -6.89 -8.81 7.60
C ILE A 8 -6.41 -7.41 7.24
N ALA A 9 -5.33 -7.28 6.45
CA ALA A 9 -4.85 -5.98 5.98
C ALA A 9 -5.92 -5.21 5.21
N PHE A 10 -6.67 -5.89 4.34
CA PHE A 10 -7.75 -5.28 3.58
C PHE A 10 -8.94 -4.83 4.45
N MET A 11 -9.24 -5.54 5.54
CA MET A 11 -10.28 -5.11 6.49
C MET A 11 -10.03 -3.72 7.05
N GLY A 12 -8.78 -3.27 7.14
CA GLY A 12 -8.45 -1.90 7.53
C GLY A 12 -9.15 -0.87 6.65
N PHE A 13 -9.17 -1.07 5.33
CA PHE A 13 -9.85 -0.18 4.38
C PHE A 13 -11.37 -0.20 4.53
N ILE A 14 -11.94 -1.37 4.79
CA ILE A 14 -13.38 -1.52 5.03
C ILE A 14 -13.76 -0.76 6.30
N SER A 15 -13.04 -0.98 7.39
CA SER A 15 -13.25 -0.30 8.67
C SER A 15 -13.07 1.21 8.54
N GLY A 16 -12.04 1.67 7.85
CA GLY A 16 -11.82 3.10 7.58
C GLY A 16 -12.95 3.76 6.79
N TYR A 17 -13.52 3.04 5.81
CA TYR A 17 -14.71 3.52 5.10
C TYR A 17 -15.94 3.59 6.01
N LEU A 18 -16.19 2.55 6.82
CA LEU A 18 -17.34 2.52 7.73
C LEU A 18 -17.25 3.66 8.76
N LEU A 19 -16.06 3.92 9.32
CA LEU A 19 -15.82 5.06 10.22
C LEU A 19 -16.20 6.40 9.56
N LYS A 20 -15.78 6.62 8.32
CA LYS A 20 -16.13 7.83 7.56
C LYS A 20 -17.60 7.95 7.21
N LYS A 21 -18.28 6.82 7.04
CA LYS A 21 -19.69 6.77 6.70
C LYS A 21 -20.58 7.06 7.91
N TYR A 22 -20.25 6.49 9.07
CA TYR A 22 -21.09 6.57 10.27
C TYR A 22 -20.77 7.74 11.19
N ILE A 23 -19.55 8.28 11.16
CA ILE A 23 -19.12 9.39 12.03
C ILE A 23 -18.53 10.54 11.18
N PRO A 24 -19.33 11.18 10.30
CA PRO A 24 -18.82 12.17 9.35
C PRO A 24 -18.40 13.49 10.00
N GLU A 25 -18.92 13.81 11.20
CA GLU A 25 -18.65 15.07 11.90
C GLU A 25 -17.24 15.10 12.48
N GLU A 26 -16.85 14.10 13.28
CA GLU A 26 -15.49 13.96 13.81
C GLU A 26 -14.45 13.88 12.68
N GLN A 27 -14.81 13.26 11.56
CA GLN A 27 -13.93 13.14 10.41
C GLN A 27 -13.64 14.47 9.73
N LYS A 28 -14.57 15.44 9.74
CA LYS A 28 -14.32 16.78 9.15
C LYS A 28 -13.21 17.51 9.89
N GLU A 29 -13.22 17.46 11.22
CA GLU A 29 -12.19 18.07 12.07
C GLU A 29 -10.87 17.30 12.00
N ALA A 30 -10.93 15.96 11.91
CA ALA A 30 -9.75 15.11 11.82
C ALA A 30 -9.04 15.14 10.45
N LYS A 31 -9.65 15.70 9.39
CA LYS A 31 -9.09 15.71 8.01
C LYS A 31 -7.60 16.06 7.90
N PRO A 32 -7.08 17.16 8.47
CA PRO A 32 -5.66 17.50 8.35
C PRO A 32 -4.78 16.45 9.04
N TYR A 33 -5.19 15.93 10.19
CA TYR A 33 -4.46 14.90 10.92
C TYR A 33 -4.45 13.58 10.17
N LEU A 34 -5.57 13.17 9.56
CA LEU A 34 -5.66 11.98 8.72
C LEU A 34 -4.77 12.10 7.48
N PHE A 35 -4.69 13.28 6.88
CA PHE A 35 -3.78 13.53 5.76
C PHE A 35 -2.31 13.34 6.14
N TRP A 36 -1.88 13.91 7.27
CA TRP A 36 -0.52 13.73 7.77
C TRP A 36 -0.25 12.29 8.22
N ALA A 37 -1.20 11.64 8.87
CA ALA A 37 -1.10 10.24 9.26
C ALA A 37 -0.92 9.33 8.03
N GLU A 38 -1.66 9.56 6.94
CA GLU A 38 -1.47 8.84 5.67
C GLU A 38 -0.03 8.98 5.16
N LYS A 39 0.49 10.22 5.12
CA LYS A 39 1.85 10.52 4.64
C LYS A 39 2.94 9.89 5.52
N ILE A 40 2.77 9.92 6.84
CA ILE A 40 3.72 9.34 7.80
C ILE A 40 3.71 7.82 7.66
N LEU A 41 2.54 7.18 7.63
CA LEU A 41 2.42 5.72 7.49
C LEU A 41 3.00 5.23 6.17
N LEU A 42 2.73 5.92 5.06
CA LEU A 42 3.31 5.58 3.76
C LEU A 42 4.83 5.74 3.76
N SER A 43 5.36 6.80 4.38
CA SER A 43 6.81 7.01 4.50
C SER A 43 7.49 5.94 5.36
N LEU A 44 6.87 5.55 6.47
CA LEU A 44 7.35 4.48 7.34
C LEU A 44 7.33 3.13 6.60
N LEU A 45 6.25 2.82 5.89
CA LEU A 45 6.16 1.61 5.07
C LEU A 45 7.23 1.61 3.97
N LEU A 46 7.43 2.74 3.27
CA LEU A 46 8.48 2.89 2.26
C LEU A 46 9.86 2.62 2.85
N PHE A 47 10.19 3.26 3.97
CA PHE A 47 11.47 3.09 4.63
C PHE A 47 11.67 1.63 5.06
N PHE A 48 10.64 0.99 5.61
CA PHE A 48 10.68 -0.42 6.00
C PHE A 48 10.95 -1.35 4.80
N LEU A 49 10.24 -1.15 3.68
CA LEU A 49 10.43 -1.97 2.48
C LEU A 49 11.83 -1.78 1.88
N LEU A 50 12.34 -0.55 1.85
CA LEU A 50 13.70 -0.28 1.40
C LEU A 50 14.74 -0.86 2.35
N TYR A 51 14.57 -0.70 3.66
CA TYR A 51 15.51 -1.22 4.65
C TYR A 51 15.65 -2.75 4.58
N THR A 52 14.54 -3.47 4.41
CA THR A 52 14.52 -4.94 4.37
C THR A 52 14.98 -5.52 3.04
N SER A 53 14.79 -4.80 1.93
CA SER A 53 14.90 -5.37 0.59
C SER A 53 15.89 -4.66 -0.33
N PHE A 54 16.45 -3.51 0.04
CA PHE A 54 17.34 -2.77 -0.85
C PHE A 54 18.75 -3.37 -0.92
N SER A 55 19.29 -3.41 -2.13
CA SER A 55 20.71 -3.70 -2.38
C SER A 55 21.19 -2.87 -3.56
N LEU A 56 22.48 -2.54 -3.60
CA LEU A 56 23.12 -1.79 -4.70
C LEU A 56 23.29 -2.61 -6.00
N SER A 57 22.49 -3.65 -6.21
CA SER A 57 22.49 -4.43 -7.44
C SER A 57 21.66 -3.73 -8.52
N LEU A 58 22.09 -3.86 -9.77
CA LEU A 58 21.41 -3.28 -10.94
C LEU A 58 19.94 -3.75 -11.05
N PHE A 59 19.67 -5.02 -10.73
CA PHE A 59 18.31 -5.56 -10.68
C PHE A 59 17.41 -4.85 -9.65
N SER A 60 17.92 -4.56 -8.45
CA SER A 60 17.15 -3.86 -7.42
C SER A 60 16.74 -2.46 -7.87
N LEU A 61 17.63 -1.75 -8.55
CA LEU A 61 17.32 -0.44 -9.14
C LEU A 61 16.27 -0.54 -10.25
N ILE A 62 16.37 -1.55 -11.12
CA ILE A 62 15.38 -1.77 -12.20
C ILE A 62 13.99 -1.97 -11.63
N PHE A 63 13.82 -2.86 -10.65
CA PHE A 63 12.50 -3.14 -10.06
C PHE A 63 11.93 -1.93 -9.33
N PHE A 64 12.75 -1.17 -8.60
CA PHE A 64 12.33 0.06 -7.95
C PHE A 64 11.88 1.12 -8.97
N CYS A 65 12.67 1.35 -10.03
CA CYS A 65 12.33 2.28 -11.11
C CYS A 65 11.08 1.82 -11.88
N ALA A 66 10.93 0.53 -12.16
CA ALA A 66 9.73 -0.02 -12.78
C ALA A 66 8.49 0.24 -11.92
N GLY A 67 8.60 0.09 -10.59
CA GLY A 67 7.56 0.45 -9.64
C GLY A 67 7.16 1.92 -9.70
N ILE A 68 8.15 2.83 -9.79
CA ILE A 68 7.90 4.27 -9.98
C ILE A 68 7.14 4.54 -11.27
N VAL A 69 7.58 3.95 -12.39
CA VAL A 69 6.95 4.15 -13.71
C VAL A 69 5.50 3.67 -13.66
N LEU A 70 5.25 2.46 -13.16
CA LEU A 70 3.90 1.90 -13.07
C LEU A 70 3.00 2.71 -12.11
N GLY A 71 3.52 3.14 -10.96
CA GLY A 71 2.81 4.00 -10.03
C GLY A 71 2.47 5.38 -10.63
N PHE A 72 3.32 5.91 -11.51
CA PHE A 72 3.05 7.15 -12.23
C PHE A 72 1.89 7.01 -13.23
N PHE A 73 1.78 5.87 -13.94
CA PHE A 73 0.72 5.65 -14.91
C PHE A 73 -0.61 5.25 -14.27
N LEU A 74 -0.61 4.23 -13.40
CA LEU A 74 -1.84 3.68 -12.84
C LEU A 74 -2.48 4.58 -11.78
N GLN A 75 -1.67 5.32 -11.01
CA GLN A 75 -2.13 6.19 -9.93
C GLN A 75 -2.91 5.46 -8.79
N GLU A 76 -2.90 4.13 -8.79
CA GLU A 76 -3.62 3.30 -7.83
C GLU A 76 -2.66 2.77 -6.75
N ILE A 77 -2.70 3.37 -5.55
CA ILE A 77 -1.85 2.95 -4.43
C ILE A 77 -2.17 1.51 -3.96
N TYR A 78 -3.42 1.06 -4.12
CA TYR A 78 -3.89 -0.23 -3.63
C TYR A 78 -3.16 -1.39 -4.30
N LEU A 79 -2.75 -1.21 -5.56
CA LEU A 79 -1.92 -2.17 -6.27
C LEU A 79 -0.53 -2.29 -5.60
N SER A 80 0.13 -1.16 -5.35
CA SER A 80 1.45 -1.15 -4.68
C SER A 80 1.38 -1.75 -3.27
N LEU A 81 0.29 -1.51 -2.53
CA LEU A 81 0.07 -2.11 -1.21
C LEU A 81 -0.19 -3.62 -1.29
N GLY A 82 -0.94 -4.08 -2.30
CA GLY A 82 -1.13 -5.51 -2.57
C GLY A 82 0.20 -6.21 -2.92
N ILE A 83 1.02 -5.58 -3.76
CA ILE A 83 2.36 -6.09 -4.11
C ILE A 83 3.27 -6.14 -2.87
N ALA A 84 3.22 -5.12 -2.00
CA ALA A 84 4.00 -5.09 -0.76
C ALA A 84 3.68 -6.28 0.17
N LEU A 85 2.49 -6.87 0.05
CA LEU A 85 2.02 -7.99 0.87
C LEU A 85 2.21 -9.35 0.21
N LEU A 86 2.82 -9.43 -0.98
CA LEU A 86 3.15 -10.73 -1.59
C LEU A 86 4.17 -11.52 -0.78
N GLY A 87 5.02 -10.85 0.01
CA GLY A 87 5.89 -11.51 0.99
C GLY A 87 5.13 -12.19 2.13
N LEU A 88 3.82 -11.92 2.29
CA LEU A 88 2.97 -12.37 3.40
C LEU A 88 3.54 -12.04 4.78
N ASP A 89 4.31 -10.96 4.87
CA ASP A 89 4.93 -10.53 6.11
C ASP A 89 3.92 -9.81 7.02
N PHE A 90 3.98 -10.13 8.31
CA PHE A 90 3.07 -9.57 9.31
C PHE A 90 3.24 -8.05 9.47
N LEU A 91 4.47 -7.55 9.53
CA LEU A 91 4.74 -6.13 9.76
C LEU A 91 4.17 -5.20 8.67
N PRO A 92 4.45 -5.42 7.37
CA PRO A 92 3.80 -4.68 6.28
C PRO A 92 2.26 -4.75 6.35
N SER A 93 1.70 -5.89 6.76
CA SER A 93 0.25 -6.04 6.87
C SER A 93 -0.37 -5.14 7.94
N VAL A 94 0.31 -4.95 9.08
CA VAL A 94 -0.12 -4.02 10.13
C VAL A 94 -0.08 -2.58 9.64
N PHE A 95 1.00 -2.19 8.93
CA PHE A 95 1.06 -0.85 8.33
C PHE A 95 -0.06 -0.62 7.32
N VAL A 96 -0.32 -1.60 6.45
CA VAL A 96 -1.40 -1.52 5.45
C VAL A 96 -2.77 -1.47 6.14
N PHE A 97 -2.98 -2.23 7.21
CA PHE A 97 -4.22 -2.19 7.99
C PHE A 97 -4.49 -0.80 8.58
N ILE A 98 -3.50 -0.23 9.30
CA ILE A 98 -3.61 1.09 9.91
C ILE A 98 -3.80 2.16 8.82
N LEU A 99 -3.05 2.07 7.73
CA LEU A 99 -3.23 2.93 6.57
C LEU A 99 -4.64 2.82 6.00
N GLY A 100 -5.22 1.62 6.00
CA GLY A 100 -6.59 1.38 5.58
C GLY A 100 -7.63 2.10 6.43
N LEU A 101 -7.42 2.16 7.75
CA LEU A 101 -8.29 2.92 8.66
C LEU A 101 -8.30 4.41 8.30
N VAL A 102 -7.13 4.97 8.00
CA VAL A 102 -6.98 6.38 7.62
C VAL A 102 -7.54 6.65 6.22
N LYS A 103 -7.29 5.75 5.27
CA LYS A 103 -7.51 5.96 3.84
C LYS A 103 -8.83 5.42 3.30
N GLY A 104 -9.55 4.57 4.02
CA GLY A 104 -10.77 3.91 3.54
C GLY A 104 -11.71 4.84 2.75
N GLU A 105 -12.13 4.40 1.56
CA GLU A 105 -12.86 5.20 0.57
C GLU A 105 -14.07 4.42 0.02
N LYS A 106 -15.04 5.12 -0.57
CA LYS A 106 -16.32 4.54 -1.02
C LYS A 106 -16.18 3.46 -2.09
N HIS A 107 -15.14 3.52 -2.92
CA HIS A 107 -14.93 2.60 -4.04
C HIS A 107 -14.24 1.28 -3.63
N ILE A 108 -14.70 0.65 -2.53
CA ILE A 108 -14.07 -0.54 -1.94
C ILE A 108 -13.93 -1.69 -2.95
N LEU A 109 -14.93 -1.94 -3.81
CA LEU A 109 -14.87 -3.03 -4.80
C LEU A 109 -13.72 -2.87 -5.80
N LYS A 110 -13.57 -1.65 -6.36
CA LYS A 110 -12.45 -1.34 -7.26
C LYS A 110 -11.12 -1.48 -6.51
N ASN A 111 -11.05 -0.95 -5.29
CA ASN A 111 -9.86 -1.00 -4.46
C ASN A 111 -9.48 -2.44 -4.08
N ALA A 112 -10.47 -3.30 -3.81
CA ALA A 112 -10.29 -4.72 -3.54
C ALA A 112 -9.69 -5.42 -4.77
N LEU A 113 -10.22 -5.15 -5.96
CA LEU A 113 -9.69 -5.76 -7.18
C LEU A 113 -8.21 -5.40 -7.38
N PHE A 114 -7.85 -4.11 -7.28
CA PHE A 114 -6.42 -3.71 -7.39
C PHE A 114 -5.55 -4.24 -6.26
N PHE A 115 -6.09 -4.39 -5.05
CA PHE A 115 -5.34 -4.91 -3.91
C PHE A 115 -5.11 -6.42 -4.00
N PHE A 116 -6.09 -7.19 -4.47
CA PHE A 116 -6.00 -8.64 -4.56
C PHE A 116 -5.41 -9.15 -5.88
N LEU A 117 -5.44 -8.35 -6.96
CA LEU A 117 -4.86 -8.71 -8.26
C LEU A 117 -3.39 -9.17 -8.17
N PRO A 118 -2.49 -8.52 -7.40
CA PRO A 118 -1.11 -8.96 -7.25
C PRO A 118 -0.97 -10.39 -6.72
N PHE A 119 -1.93 -10.90 -5.94
CA PHE A 119 -1.82 -12.23 -5.35
C PHE A 119 -1.92 -13.35 -6.40
N LEU A 120 -2.41 -13.06 -7.61
CA LEU A 120 -2.28 -13.97 -8.75
C LEU A 120 -0.82 -14.23 -9.12
N LEU A 121 0.09 -13.28 -8.84
CA LEU A 121 1.52 -13.42 -9.08
C LEU A 121 2.22 -14.37 -8.10
N LEU A 122 1.57 -14.77 -6.99
CA LEU A 122 2.11 -15.80 -6.10
C LEU A 122 2.24 -17.17 -6.79
N LEU A 123 1.55 -17.36 -7.93
CA LEU A 123 1.70 -18.55 -8.77
C LEU A 123 3.03 -18.57 -9.54
N LEU A 124 3.74 -17.44 -9.61
CA LEU A 124 5.04 -17.31 -10.27
C LEU A 124 6.16 -17.31 -9.22
N PRO A 125 7.26 -18.05 -9.43
CA PRO A 125 8.39 -18.09 -8.50
C PRO A 125 9.25 -16.82 -8.65
N LEU A 126 8.71 -15.68 -8.25
CA LEU A 126 9.41 -14.40 -8.21
C LEU A 126 10.06 -14.19 -6.84
N PRO A 127 11.33 -13.76 -6.77
CA PRO A 127 11.96 -13.41 -5.51
C PRO A 127 11.21 -12.27 -4.81
N SER A 128 10.80 -12.50 -3.56
CA SER A 128 10.03 -11.53 -2.76
C SER A 128 10.70 -10.15 -2.69
N LYS A 129 12.04 -10.13 -2.59
CA LYS A 129 12.88 -8.92 -2.59
C LYS A 129 12.62 -7.98 -3.77
N TYR A 130 12.38 -8.51 -4.97
CA TYR A 130 12.15 -7.68 -6.15
C TYR A 130 10.72 -7.14 -6.18
N THR A 131 9.75 -7.92 -5.72
CA THR A 131 8.36 -7.47 -5.59
C THR A 131 8.20 -6.39 -4.51
N THR A 132 8.90 -6.50 -3.38
CA THR A 132 8.89 -5.48 -2.32
C THR A 132 9.54 -4.18 -2.79
N LEU A 133 10.64 -4.23 -3.55
CA LEU A 133 11.26 -3.06 -4.15
C LEU A 133 10.37 -2.39 -5.20
N PHE A 134 9.67 -3.17 -6.00
CA PHE A 134 8.67 -2.65 -6.93
C PHE A 134 7.57 -1.90 -6.19
N ALA A 135 7.03 -2.49 -5.11
CA ALA A 135 6.02 -1.84 -4.27
C ALA A 135 6.55 -0.54 -3.64
N ALA A 136 7.78 -0.54 -3.14
CA ALA A 136 8.45 0.64 -2.60
C ALA A 136 8.53 1.77 -3.65
N GLY A 137 8.89 1.46 -4.89
CA GLY A 137 8.90 2.43 -5.98
C GLY A 137 7.53 3.05 -6.24
N GLY A 138 6.48 2.21 -6.29
CA GLY A 138 5.09 2.65 -6.46
C GLY A 138 4.58 3.51 -5.29
N ILE A 139 4.98 3.20 -4.06
CA ILE A 139 4.65 4.01 -2.87
C ILE A 139 5.39 5.35 -2.91
N CYS A 140 6.67 5.35 -3.28
CA CYS A 140 7.49 6.56 -3.37
C CYS A 140 6.87 7.60 -4.31
N ILE A 141 6.52 7.20 -5.53
CA ILE A 141 5.93 8.14 -6.50
C ILE A 141 4.56 8.65 -6.06
N TYR A 142 3.79 7.83 -5.35
CA TYR A 142 2.51 8.23 -4.77
C TYR A 142 2.68 9.31 -3.69
N ILE A 143 3.66 9.16 -2.79
CA ILE A 143 3.98 10.16 -1.76
C ILE A 143 4.39 11.50 -2.39
N LEU A 144 5.25 11.43 -3.41
CA LEU A 144 5.82 12.60 -4.10
C LEU A 144 4.78 13.38 -4.92
N ARG A 145 3.87 12.69 -5.61
CA ARG A 145 2.82 13.35 -6.39
C ARG A 145 1.84 14.16 -5.53
N GLY A 146 1.57 13.70 -4.30
CA GLY A 146 0.48 14.24 -3.49
C GLY A 146 -0.90 14.00 -4.11
N LYS A 147 -1.97 14.08 -3.31
CA LYS A 147 -3.34 14.11 -3.87
C LYS A 147 -3.48 15.40 -4.69
N LYS A 148 -3.52 15.30 -6.02
CA LYS A 148 -4.14 16.36 -6.83
C LYS A 148 -5.61 16.41 -6.38
N LYS A 149 -5.97 17.49 -5.69
CA LYS A 149 -7.35 17.80 -5.34
C LYS A 149 -8.17 18.04 -6.61
#